data_AF-A0A0L0T7H2-F1
#
_entry.id   AF-A0A0L0T7H2-F1
#
_cell.length_a   1.000
_cell.length_b   1.000
_cell.length_c   1.000
_cell.angle_alpha   90.00
_cell.angle_beta   90.00
_cell.angle_gamma   90.00
#
_symmetry.space_group_name_H-M   'P 1'
#
loop_
_entity.id
_entity.type
_entity.pdbx_description
1 polymer ?
#
loop_
_entity_poly.entity_id
_entity_poly.type
_entity_poly.pdbx_seq_one_letter_code
_entity_poly.pdbx_strand_id
1 'polypeptide(L)'
;MYNEPPEHFVKTIQGVQRNLRQLLKMPEWSPDDWRRVLVVVVSDGRAKIHPDTLTLIGLMGGYQDGVMKKAYQGLPTQAHLFEVTTMAQFHGDPESGTKPVYPGARNNEAVVPLQLLFCLKEQNKQVRAPV
;
A
#
# COMPACT_ATOMS: atom_id res chain seq x y z
N MET A 1 5.74 -8.26 -1.59
CA MET A 1 5.54 -7.92 -3.01
C MET A 1 6.88 -7.98 -3.75
N TYR A 2 6.95 -8.69 -4.87
CA TYR A 2 8.12 -8.73 -5.75
C TYR A 2 7.64 -8.71 -7.20
N ASN A 3 7.92 -7.62 -7.91
CA ASN A 3 7.47 -7.39 -9.30
C ASN A 3 6.00 -7.76 -9.57
N GLU A 4 5.12 -7.50 -8.60
CA GLU A 4 3.70 -7.84 -8.70
C GLU A 4 3.01 -6.87 -9.65
N PRO A 5 2.23 -7.38 -10.63
CA PRO A 5 1.53 -6.53 -11.58
C PRO A 5 0.41 -5.75 -10.86
N PRO A 6 0.02 -4.58 -11.39
CA PRO A 6 -0.88 -3.65 -10.70
C PRO A 6 -2.24 -4.30 -10.36
N GLU A 7 -2.74 -5.20 -11.19
CA GLU A 7 -4.03 -5.86 -10.99
C GLU A 7 -4.04 -6.70 -9.71
N HIS A 8 -2.96 -7.42 -9.43
CA HIS A 8 -2.85 -8.26 -8.23
C HIS A 8 -2.71 -7.41 -6.96
N PHE A 9 -1.92 -6.32 -7.03
CA PHE A 9 -1.82 -5.36 -5.94
C PHE A 9 -3.19 -4.75 -5.62
N VAL A 10 -3.94 -4.33 -6.63
CA VAL A 10 -5.30 -3.79 -6.47
C VAL A 10 -6.23 -4.83 -5.85
N LYS A 11 -6.27 -6.07 -6.37
CA LYS A 11 -7.10 -7.16 -5.80
C LYS A 11 -6.82 -7.31 -4.29
N THR A 12 -5.55 -7.30 -3.91
CA THR A 12 -5.12 -7.42 -2.50
C THR A 12 -5.58 -6.24 -1.66
N ILE A 13 -5.31 -5.00 -2.09
CA ILE A 13 -5.68 -3.79 -1.33
C ILE A 13 -7.20 -3.64 -1.23
N GLN A 14 -7.95 -3.95 -2.29
CA GLN A 14 -9.42 -3.97 -2.24
C GLN A 14 -9.94 -4.95 -1.18
N GLY A 15 -9.33 -6.13 -1.09
CA GLY A 15 -9.65 -7.13 -0.05
C GLY A 15 -9.38 -6.59 1.35
N VAL A 16 -8.23 -5.97 1.56
CA VAL A 16 -7.86 -5.33 2.84
C VAL A 16 -8.85 -4.23 3.21
N GLN A 17 -9.18 -3.33 2.29
CA GLN A 17 -10.14 -2.25 2.49
C GLN A 17 -11.54 -2.77 2.83
N ARG A 18 -11.99 -3.83 2.14
CA ARG A 18 -13.26 -4.50 2.44
C ARG A 18 -13.26 -5.14 3.82
N ASN A 19 -12.20 -5.84 4.18
CA ASN A 19 -12.07 -6.50 5.48
C ASN A 19 -12.04 -5.46 6.61
N LEU A 20 -11.34 -4.34 6.44
CA LEU A 20 -11.35 -3.24 7.40
C LEU A 20 -12.77 -2.68 7.59
N ARG A 21 -13.52 -2.47 6.50
CA ARG A 21 -14.94 -2.04 6.59
C ARG A 21 -15.83 -3.03 7.34
N GLN A 22 -15.58 -4.34 7.21
CA GLN A 22 -16.34 -5.36 7.93
C GLN A 22 -15.92 -5.44 9.40
N LEU A 23 -14.63 -5.31 9.68
CA LEU A 23 -14.08 -5.28 11.04
C LEU A 23 -14.72 -4.19 11.89
N LEU A 24 -14.87 -2.97 11.35
CA LEU A 24 -15.51 -1.84 12.06
C LEU A 24 -17.02 -2.00 12.30
N LYS A 25 -17.66 -3.03 11.73
CA LYS A 25 -19.07 -3.35 12.00
C LYS A 25 -19.23 -4.38 13.10
N MET A 26 -18.13 -4.98 13.57
CA MET A 26 -18.17 -5.95 14.66
C MET A 26 -18.47 -5.25 15.99
N PRO A 27 -19.20 -5.89 16.93
CA PRO A 27 -19.67 -5.25 18.16
C PRO A 27 -18.57 -4.60 19.02
N GLU A 28 -17.34 -5.13 18.97
CA GLU A 28 -16.20 -4.66 19.75
C GLU A 28 -15.38 -3.55 19.07
N TRP A 29 -15.76 -3.14 17.85
CA TRP A 29 -15.10 -2.09 17.09
C TRP A 29 -16.00 -0.87 16.93
N SER A 30 -15.40 0.32 17.04
CA SER A 30 -16.04 1.60 16.77
C SER A 30 -15.71 2.11 15.36
N PRO A 31 -16.51 3.01 14.76
CA PRO A 31 -16.23 3.57 13.44
C PRO A 31 -14.85 4.23 13.29
N ASP A 32 -14.26 4.68 14.39
CA ASP A 32 -12.98 5.36 14.46
C ASP A 32 -11.78 4.43 14.74
N ASP A 33 -12.04 3.13 14.97
CA ASP A 33 -11.02 2.13 15.31
C ASP A 33 -10.16 1.69 14.12
N TRP A 34 -10.39 2.21 12.91
CA TRP A 34 -9.45 2.04 11.80
C TRP A 34 -8.05 2.54 12.16
N ARG A 35 -7.94 3.51 13.09
CA ARG A 35 -6.67 4.01 13.63
C ARG A 35 -5.86 2.93 14.37
N ARG A 36 -6.49 1.82 14.77
CA ARG A 36 -5.85 0.70 15.47
C ARG A 36 -5.23 -0.31 14.50
N VAL A 37 -5.49 -0.18 13.20
CA VAL A 37 -5.02 -1.11 12.16
C VAL A 37 -4.00 -0.42 11.28
N LEU A 38 -2.76 -0.91 11.29
CA LEU A 38 -1.70 -0.51 10.36
C LEU A 38 -1.53 -1.59 9.28
N VAL A 39 -1.61 -1.19 8.01
CA VAL A 39 -1.33 -2.07 6.88
C VAL A 39 0.07 -1.80 6.36
N VAL A 40 0.91 -2.84 6.36
CA VAL A 40 2.29 -2.75 5.92
C VAL A 40 2.46 -3.46 4.58
N VAL A 41 2.83 -2.72 3.54
CA VAL A 41 3.18 -3.27 2.23
C VAL A 41 4.70 -3.33 2.12
N VAL A 42 5.27 -4.52 2.04
CA VAL A 42 6.71 -4.71 1.87
C VAL A 42 7.01 -5.10 0.42
N SER A 43 7.79 -4.26 -0.27
CA SER A 43 8.30 -4.52 -1.62
C SER A 43 9.79 -4.81 -1.60
N ASP A 44 10.17 -5.91 -2.25
CA ASP A 44 11.56 -6.36 -2.29
C ASP A 44 12.28 -5.91 -3.56
N GLY A 45 13.37 -5.15 -3.40
CA GLY A 45 14.17 -4.62 -4.49
C GLY A 45 13.53 -3.42 -5.20
N ARG A 46 14.10 -2.23 -4.97
CA ARG A 46 13.67 -0.96 -5.58
C ARG A 46 13.74 -0.98 -7.11
N ALA A 47 14.74 -1.65 -7.68
CA ALA A 47 14.87 -1.79 -9.13
C ALA A 47 13.97 -2.89 -9.73
N LYS A 48 13.24 -3.64 -8.88
CA LYS A 48 12.44 -4.81 -9.29
C LYS A 48 10.95 -4.63 -9.08
N ILE A 49 10.50 -3.57 -8.40
CA ILE A 49 9.08 -3.26 -8.29
C ILE A 49 8.52 -2.88 -9.67
N HIS A 50 7.29 -3.30 -9.95
CA HIS A 50 6.59 -2.93 -11.17
C HIS A 50 6.26 -1.42 -11.16
N PRO A 51 6.59 -0.64 -12.22
CA PRO A 51 6.40 0.81 -12.23
C PRO A 51 4.94 1.24 -12.02
N ASP A 52 3.98 0.52 -12.61
CA ASP A 52 2.56 0.86 -12.46
C ASP A 52 2.05 0.58 -11.04
N THR A 53 2.55 -0.48 -10.40
CA THR A 53 2.24 -0.78 -9.00
C THR A 53 2.80 0.32 -8.09
N LEU A 54 4.03 0.76 -8.36
CA LEU A 54 4.63 1.90 -7.65
C LEU A 54 3.84 3.20 -7.86
N THR A 55 3.32 3.41 -9.08
CA THR A 55 2.45 4.54 -9.42
C THR A 55 1.13 4.49 -8.63
N LEU A 56 0.49 3.32 -8.52
CA LEU A 56 -0.72 3.14 -7.72
C LEU A 56 -0.46 3.41 -6.23
N ILE A 57 0.67 2.96 -5.69
CA ILE A 57 1.08 3.29 -4.31
C ILE A 57 1.29 4.80 -4.15
N GLY A 58 1.87 5.47 -5.16
CA GLY A 58 2.00 6.92 -5.20
C GLY A 58 0.65 7.64 -5.21
N LEU A 59 -0.35 7.14 -5.94
CA LEU A 59 -1.72 7.69 -5.95
C LEU A 59 -2.43 7.53 -4.59
N MET A 60 -2.04 6.55 -3.78
CA MET A 60 -2.47 6.42 -2.38
C MET A 60 -1.72 7.37 -1.44
N GLY A 61 -0.68 8.07 -1.91
CA GLY A 61 0.22 8.89 -1.10
C GLY A 61 1.33 8.09 -0.40
N GLY A 62 1.43 6.79 -0.66
CA GLY A 62 2.40 5.89 -0.02
C GLY A 62 3.77 5.87 -0.70
N TYR A 63 4.01 6.75 -1.68
CA TYR A 63 5.27 6.85 -2.40
C TYR A 63 5.41 8.23 -3.08
N GLN A 64 6.62 8.77 -3.09
CA GLN A 64 6.97 9.99 -3.82
C GLN A 64 8.30 9.81 -4.55
N ASP A 65 8.34 10.20 -5.82
CA ASP A 65 9.59 10.15 -6.59
C ASP A 65 10.59 11.24 -6.14
N GLY A 66 11.88 10.96 -6.29
CA GLY A 66 12.96 11.90 -6.00
C GLY A 66 13.38 12.06 -4.53
N VAL A 67 12.63 11.51 -3.55
CA VAL A 67 12.96 11.69 -2.12
C VAL A 67 13.97 10.65 -1.57
N MET A 68 14.11 9.51 -2.26
CA MET A 68 14.89 8.37 -1.79
C MET A 68 16.40 8.53 -2.03
N LYS A 69 17.21 8.30 -0.99
CA LYS A 69 18.69 8.37 -1.06
C LYS A 69 19.33 6.99 -0.95
N LYS A 70 20.34 6.69 -1.78
CA LYS A 70 21.08 5.42 -1.76
C LYS A 70 21.96 5.23 -0.51
N ALA A 71 22.39 6.32 0.12
CA ALA A 71 23.16 6.31 1.35
C ALA A 71 22.81 7.52 2.22
N TYR A 72 22.97 7.35 3.53
CA TYR A 72 22.85 8.42 4.52
C TYR A 72 24.07 8.36 5.44
N GLN A 73 24.81 9.47 5.54
CA GLN A 73 26.06 9.55 6.35
C GLN A 73 27.07 8.43 6.04
N GLY A 74 27.21 8.07 4.76
CA GLY A 74 28.13 7.00 4.33
C GLY A 74 27.62 5.58 4.55
N LEU A 75 26.50 5.39 5.24
CA LEU A 75 25.87 4.09 5.40
C LEU A 75 24.88 3.80 4.26
N PRO A 76 24.92 2.60 3.65
CA PRO A 76 24.02 2.25 2.56
C PRO A 76 22.58 2.07 3.06
N THR A 77 21.64 2.75 2.43
CA THR A 77 20.21 2.63 2.73
C THR A 77 19.75 1.20 2.47
N GLN A 78 19.08 0.58 3.45
CA GLN A 78 18.55 -0.79 3.29
C GLN A 78 17.11 -0.80 2.76
N ALA A 79 16.31 0.19 3.17
CA ALA A 79 14.93 0.34 2.77
C ALA A 79 14.48 1.79 2.92
N HIS A 80 13.41 2.15 2.20
CA HIS A 80 12.68 3.41 2.35
C HIS A 80 11.31 3.13 2.93
N LEU A 81 10.93 3.89 3.94
CA LEU A 81 9.64 3.79 4.61
C LEU A 81 8.82 5.03 4.28
N PHE A 82 7.60 4.81 3.82
CA PHE A 82 6.63 5.86 3.53
C PHE A 82 5.37 5.57 4.34
N GLU A 83 4.97 6.51 5.18
CA GLU A 83 3.79 6.38 6.02
C GLU A 83 2.76 7.42 5.60
N VAL A 84 1.51 6.98 5.44
CA VAL A 84 0.41 7.86 5.05
C VAL A 84 -0.91 7.35 5.62
N THR A 85 -1.77 8.29 6.03
CA THR A 85 -3.21 8.02 6.17
C THR A 85 -3.87 8.26 4.82
N THR A 86 -4.25 7.18 4.13
CA THR A 86 -4.84 7.32 2.79
C THR A 86 -6.37 7.24 2.83
N MET A 87 -6.99 8.14 2.08
CA MET A 87 -8.42 8.13 1.79
C MET A 87 -8.72 7.48 0.43
N ALA A 88 -7.68 7.10 -0.34
CA ALA A 88 -7.83 6.48 -1.64
C ALA A 88 -8.34 5.05 -1.49
N GLN A 89 -9.44 4.74 -2.18
CA GLN A 89 -10.04 3.42 -2.24
C GLN A 89 -9.99 2.88 -3.65
N PHE A 90 -9.83 1.57 -3.82
CA PHE A 90 -9.94 0.97 -5.14
C PHE A 90 -11.31 0.30 -5.29
N HIS A 91 -11.95 0.51 -6.43
CA HIS A 91 -13.24 -0.12 -6.76
C HIS A 91 -13.21 -0.59 -8.22
N GLY A 92 -14.08 -1.54 -8.55
CA GLY A 92 -14.17 -2.11 -9.89
C GLY A 92 -13.23 -3.30 -10.11
N ASP A 93 -13.29 -3.85 -11.31
CA ASP A 93 -12.47 -4.99 -11.73
C ASP A 93 -11.06 -4.54 -12.12
N PRO A 94 -10.02 -5.04 -11.44
CA PRO A 94 -8.63 -4.76 -11.75
C PRO A 94 -8.23 -4.98 -13.21
N GLU A 95 -8.86 -5.94 -13.88
CA GLU A 95 -8.56 -6.30 -15.28
C GLU A 95 -9.20 -5.33 -16.29
N SER A 96 -10.20 -4.55 -15.88
CA SER A 96 -10.92 -3.57 -16.72
C SER A 96 -10.36 -2.15 -16.63
N GLY A 97 -9.33 -1.95 -15.80
CA GLY A 97 -8.76 -0.65 -15.46
C GLY A 97 -9.30 -0.13 -14.12
N THR A 98 -8.40 0.04 -13.15
CA THR A 98 -8.76 0.59 -11.82
C THR A 98 -8.24 2.00 -11.66
N LYS A 99 -9.11 2.90 -11.18
CA LYS A 99 -8.72 4.21 -10.68
C LYS A 99 -9.07 4.31 -9.20
N PRO A 100 -8.24 4.98 -8.39
CA PRO A 100 -8.61 5.27 -7.01
C PRO A 100 -9.85 6.16 -6.99
N VAL A 101 -10.73 5.86 -6.05
CA VAL A 101 -11.92 6.61 -5.68
C VAL A 101 -11.58 7.36 -4.39
N TYR A 102 -11.98 8.62 -4.33
CA TYR A 102 -11.79 9.49 -3.16
C TYR A 102 -13.14 9.84 -2.53
N PRO A 103 -13.19 10.21 -1.24
CA PRO A 103 -14.41 10.67 -0.58
C PRO A 103 -15.12 11.76 -1.39
N GLY A 104 -16.45 11.67 -1.52
CA GLY A 104 -17.26 12.62 -2.29
C GLY A 104 -17.41 12.28 -3.79
N ALA A 105 -16.77 11.22 -4.27
CA ALA A 105 -17.17 10.60 -5.53
C ALA A 105 -18.61 10.03 -5.40
N ARG A 106 -19.36 9.99 -6.51
CA ARG A 106 -20.83 9.73 -6.56
C ARG A 106 -21.29 8.34 -6.08
N ASN A 107 -20.42 7.58 -5.44
CA ASN A 107 -20.65 6.26 -4.88
C ASN A 107 -20.90 6.38 -3.38
N ASN A 108 -22.12 6.03 -2.96
CA ASN A 108 -22.61 6.04 -1.58
C ASN A 108 -21.90 5.08 -0.60
N GLU A 109 -20.71 4.55 -0.94
CA GLU A 109 -19.97 3.70 -0.01
C GLU A 109 -19.19 4.55 0.99
N ALA A 110 -19.35 4.24 2.28
CA ALA A 110 -18.57 4.86 3.34
C ALA A 110 -17.08 4.54 3.14
N VAL A 111 -16.29 5.57 2.82
CA VAL A 111 -14.84 5.47 2.72
C VAL A 111 -14.26 5.41 4.14
N VAL A 112 -13.54 4.33 4.44
CA VAL A 112 -12.80 4.17 5.70
C VAL A 112 -11.33 4.51 5.45
N PRO A 113 -10.71 5.41 6.23
CA PRO A 113 -9.30 5.72 6.09
C PRO A 113 -8.43 4.49 6.36
N LEU A 114 -7.32 4.37 5.64
CA LEU A 114 -6.34 3.29 5.82
C LEU A 114 -5.01 3.87 6.32
N GLN A 115 -4.51 3.38 7.46
CA GLN A 115 -3.12 3.61 7.84
C GLN A 115 -2.23 2.70 7.02
N LEU A 116 -1.39 3.29 6.17
CA LEU A 116 -0.51 2.56 5.25
C LEU A 116 0.95 2.87 5.57
N LEU A 117 1.75 1.82 5.76
CA LEU A 117 3.20 1.88 5.74
C LEU A 117 3.72 1.11 4.53
N PHE A 118 4.33 1.80 3.58
CA PHE A 118 5.02 1.18 2.46
C PHE A 118 6.52 1.09 2.73
N CYS A 119 7.06 -0.13 2.67
CA CYS A 119 8.46 -0.44 2.83
C CYS A 119 9.06 -0.90 1.50
N LEU A 120 9.94 -0.08 0.91
CA LEU A 120 10.63 -0.39 -0.33
C LEU A 120 12.10 -0.71 -0.04
N LYS A 121 12.45 -2.01 -0.08
CA LYS A 121 13.83 -2.47 0.13
C LYS A 121 14.71 -2.10 -1.06
N GLU A 122 15.94 -1.65 -0.82
CA GLU A 122 16.89 -1.33 -1.91
C GLU A 122 17.33 -2.58 -2.68
N GLN A 123 17.59 -3.69 -1.98
CA GLN A 123 18.06 -4.94 -2.57
C GLN A 123 17.05 -6.07 -2.38
N ASN A 124 16.93 -6.92 -3.40
CA ASN A 124 16.25 -8.22 -3.29
C ASN A 124 17.10 -9.17 -2.43
N LYS A 125 16.75 -9.32 -1.16
CA LYS A 125 17.39 -10.32 -0.28
C LYS A 125 16.50 -11.55 -0.23
N GLN A 126 16.78 -12.52 -1.12
CA GLN A 126 16.27 -13.87 -0.93
C GLN A 126 16.86 -14.41 0.37
N VAL A 127 16.00 -14.84 1.30
CA VAL A 127 16.44 -15.57 2.48
C VAL A 127 16.99 -16.90 1.97
N ARG A 128 18.32 -16.99 1.82
CA ARG A 128 18.97 -18.30 1.77
C ARG A 128 18.82 -18.87 3.19
N ALA A 129 18.03 -19.92 3.34
CA ALA A 129 18.10 -20.74 4.54
C ALA A 129 19.57 -21.14 4.73
N PRO A 130 20.12 -21.09 5.96
CA PRO A 130 21.44 -21.65 6.20
C PRO A 130 21.40 -23.12 5.75
N VAL A 131 22.29 -23.46 4.81
CA VAL A 131 22.51 -24.84 4.35
C VAL A 131 23.24 -25.60 5.44
#